data_AF-A0A9E5JI90-F1
#
_entry.id   AF-A0A9E5JI90-F1
#
_cell.length_a   1.000
_cell.length_b   1.000
_cell.length_c   1.000
_cell.angle_alpha   90.00
_cell.angle_beta   90.00
_cell.angle_gamma   90.00
#
_symmetry.space_group_name_H-M   'P 1'
#
loop_
_entity.id
_entity.type
_entity.pdbx_description
1 polymer ?
#
loop_
_entity_poly.entity_id
_entity_poly.type
_entity_poly.pdbx_seq_one_letter_code
_entity_poly.pdbx_strand_id
1 'polypeptide(L)' 'MKHLLVTNDFPPKVGGIQNMLWELWRRLDPSAFAVLTSPYEGSSAFDAAQSYRIERIREPVLLPHPVMVRRIEQLAREI' A
#
# COMPACT_ATOMS: atom_id res chain seq x y z
N MET A 1 17.99 -1.84 -2.20
CA MET A 1 17.14 -0.64 -2.20
C MET A 1 15.72 -1.11 -1.98
N LYS A 2 14.97 -0.50 -1.07
CA LYS A 2 13.57 -0.85 -0.82
C LYS A 2 12.65 0.26 -1.28
N HIS A 3 11.49 -0.11 -1.80
CA HIS A 3 10.51 0.82 -2.34
C HIS A 3 9.25 0.88 -1.47
N LEU A 4 8.66 2.06 -1.34
CA LEU A 4 7.35 2.24 -0.71
C LEU A 4 6.35 2.68 -1.77
N LEU A 5 5.37 1.83 -2.10
CA LEU A 5 4.24 2.19 -2.94
C LEU A 5 3.21 2.93 -2.08
N VAL A 6 3.00 4.22 -2.34
CA VAL A 6 1.95 5.02 -1.69
C VAL A 6 0.82 5.25 -2.69
N THR A 7 -0.38 4.70 -2.44
CA THR A 7 -1.51 4.78 -3.39
C THR A 7 -2.87 4.68 -2.70
N ASN A 8 -3.88 5.38 -3.21
CA ASN A 8 -5.30 5.19 -2.81
C ASN A 8 -5.98 4.02 -3.53
N ASP A 9 -5.30 3.48 -4.54
CA ASP A 9 -5.86 2.56 -5.50
C ASP A 9 -5.09 1.24 -5.43
N PHE A 10 -5.46 0.45 -4.43
CA PHE A 10 -4.97 -0.91 -4.25
C PHE A 10 -6.15 -1.86 -3.96
N PRO A 11 -6.06 -3.15 -4.32
CA PRO A 11 -7.09 -4.12 -3.98
C PRO A 11 -7.35 -4.17 -2.47
N PRO A 12 -8.53 -4.63 -2.00
CA PRO A 12 -9.58 -5.29 -2.78
C PRO A 12 -10.51 -4.35 -3.56
N LYS A 13 -10.28 -3.04 -3.54
CA LYS A 13 -10.98 -2.10 -4.42
C LYS A 13 -10.80 -2.51 -5.89
N VAL A 14 -11.91 -2.63 -6.62
CA VAL A 14 -11.91 -3.09 -8.01
C VAL A 14 -11.75 -1.91 -8.96
N GLY A 15 -10.79 -2.00 -9.88
CA GLY A 15 -10.61 -1.05 -10.97
C GLY A 15 -9.29 -1.24 -11.72
N GLY A 16 -9.13 -0.52 -12.83
CA GLY A 16 -7.97 -0.68 -13.71
C GLY A 16 -6.63 -0.32 -13.05
N ILE A 17 -6.59 0.79 -12.30
CA ILE A 17 -5.38 1.25 -11.61
C ILE A 17 -4.98 0.27 -10.51
N GLN A 18 -5.96 -0.19 -9.73
CA GLN A 18 -5.78 -1.14 -8.63
C GLN A 18 -5.18 -2.46 -9.15
N ASN A 19 -5.77 -2.99 -10.23
CA ASN A 19 -5.28 -4.21 -10.88
C ASN A 19 -3.89 -4.00 -11.48
N MET A 20 -3.65 -2.89 -12.17
CA MET A 20 -2.35 -2.58 -12.76
C MET A 20 -1.25 -2.52 -11.68
N LEU A 21 -1.46 -1.74 -10.61
CA LEU A 21 -0.50 -1.60 -9.53
C LEU A 21 -0.27 -2.93 -8.82
N TRP A 22 -1.34 -3.66 -8.48
CA TRP A 22 -1.19 -4.96 -7.84
C TRP A 22 -0.43 -5.97 -8.69
N GLU A 23 -0.80 -6.10 -9.97
CA GLU A 23 -0.12 -7.02 -10.89
C GLU A 23 1.36 -6.64 -11.07
N LEU A 24 1.68 -5.36 -11.26
CA LEU A 24 3.08 -4.94 -11.40
C LEU A 24 3.90 -5.24 -10.14
N TRP A 25 3.40 -4.85 -8.96
CA TRP A 25 4.18 -4.93 -7.73
C TRP A 25 4.27 -6.35 -7.16
N ARG A 26 3.23 -7.18 -7.29
CA ARG A 26 3.26 -8.57 -6.78
C ARG A 26 4.27 -9.49 -7.50
N ARG A 27 4.84 -9.03 -8.62
CA ARG A 27 5.88 -9.76 -9.39
C ARG A 27 7.30 -9.40 -8.95
N LEU A 28 7.48 -8.39 -8.12
CA LEU A 28 8.77 -8.04 -7.53
C LEU A 28 9.11 -8.97 -6.35
N ASP A 29 10.37 -8.96 -5.91
CA ASP A 29 10.77 -9.60 -4.65
C ASP A 29 9.92 -9.03 -3.48
N PRO A 30 9.13 -9.85 -2.76
CA PRO A 30 8.27 -9.39 -1.68
C PRO A 30 9.02 -8.69 -0.53
N SER A 31 10.33 -8.94 -0.39
CA SER A 31 11.20 -8.29 0.60
C SER A 31 11.74 -6.93 0.15
N ALA A 32 11.58 -6.59 -1.13
CA ALA A 32 12.08 -5.35 -1.72
C ALA A 32 11.10 -4.17 -1.65
N PHE A 33 9.87 -4.37 -1.14
CA PHE A 33 8.90 -3.27 -1.04
C PHE A 33 7.85 -3.44 0.06
N ALA A 34 7.13 -2.34 0.32
CA ALA A 34 5.87 -2.33 1.06
C ALA A 34 4.85 -1.42 0.37
N VAL A 35 3.57 -1.58 0.72
CA VAL A 35 2.46 -0.75 0.23
C VAL A 35 1.86 0.04 1.39
N LEU A 36 1.63 1.34 1.21
CA LEU A 36 0.82 2.18 2.09
C LEU A 36 -0.42 2.63 1.32
N THR A 37 -1.60 2.30 1.84
CA THR A 37 -2.85 2.56 1.12
C THR A 37 -4.04 2.79 2.05
N SER A 38 -5.15 3.27 1.50
CA SER A 38 -6.40 3.50 2.23
C SER A 38 -7.15 2.19 2.51
N PRO A 39 -8.05 2.17 3.52
CA PRO A 39 -8.83 0.99 3.85
C PRO A 39 -9.94 0.78 2.81
N TYR A 40 -10.30 -0.49 2.60
CA TYR A 40 -11.45 -0.89 1.79
C TYR A 40 -12.12 -2.11 2.43
N GLU A 41 -13.39 -2.34 2.11
CA GLU A 41 -14.09 -3.54 2.57
C GLU A 41 -13.35 -4.81 2.10
N GLY A 42 -13.04 -5.71 3.04
CA GLY A 42 -12.28 -6.93 2.76
C GLY A 42 -10.75 -6.76 2.79
N SER A 43 -10.20 -5.57 3.10
CA SER A 43 -8.75 -5.36 3.16
C SER A 43 -8.03 -6.39 4.03
N SER A 44 -8.56 -6.73 5.21
CA SER A 44 -7.89 -7.70 6.10
C SER A 44 -7.72 -9.09 5.45
N ALA A 45 -8.73 -9.59 4.73
CA ALA A 45 -8.65 -10.88 4.07
C ALA A 45 -7.68 -10.82 2.87
N PHE A 46 -7.70 -9.74 2.10
CA PHE A 46 -6.79 -9.54 0.98
C PHE A 46 -5.33 -9.42 1.45
N ASP A 47 -5.08 -8.60 2.48
CA ASP A 47 -3.75 -8.31 3.00
C ASP A 47 -3.12 -9.58 3.60
N ALA A 48 -3.90 -10.41 4.29
CA ALA A 48 -3.45 -11.71 4.84
C ALA A 48 -3.06 -12.73 3.75
N ALA A 49 -3.55 -12.56 2.51
CA ALA A 49 -3.21 -13.43 1.39
C ALA A 49 -1.95 -12.99 0.63
N GLN A 50 -1.37 -11.82 0.93
CA GLN A 50 -0.17 -11.33 0.25
C GLN A 50 1.11 -11.78 0.98
N SER A 51 2.19 -11.93 0.22
CA SER A 51 3.52 -12.27 0.75
C SER A 51 4.39 -11.05 1.06
N TYR A 52 3.83 -9.84 0.97
CA TYR A 52 4.52 -8.56 1.18
C TYR A 52 3.73 -7.66 2.14
N ARG A 53 4.42 -6.70 2.77
CA ARG A 53 3.82 -5.81 3.77
C ARG A 53 2.85 -4.83 3.10
N ILE A 54 1.62 -4.79 3.62
CA ILE A 54 0.61 -3.77 3.31
C ILE A 54 0.24 -3.06 4.61
N GLU A 55 0.41 -1.74 4.63
CA GLU A 55 0.02 -0.86 5.71
C GLU A 55 -1.25 -0.10 5.30
N ARG A 56 -2.32 -0.24 6.07
CA ARG A 56 -3.58 0.49 5.85
C ARG A 56 -3.65 1.67 6.82
N ILE A 57 -3.89 2.87 6.27
CA ILE A 57 -4.23 4.03 7.10
C ILE A 57 -5.70 3.98 7.53
N ARG A 58 -6.11 4.86 8.44
CA ARG A 58 -7.51 4.93 8.90
C ARG A 58 -8.38 5.79 7.99
N GLU A 59 -7.75 6.77 7.35
CA GLU A 59 -8.40 7.75 6.51
C GLU A 59 -8.78 7.13 5.15
N PRO A 60 -9.94 7.49 4.58
CA PRO A 60 -10.40 6.92 3.33
C PRO A 60 -9.54 7.32 2.12
N VAL A 61 -8.74 8.38 2.25
CA VAL A 61 -7.88 8.94 1.19
C VAL A 61 -6.57 9.46 1.79
N LEU A 62 -5.46 9.16 1.14
CA LEU A 62 -4.14 9.72 1.35
C LEU A 62 -4.08 11.15 0.81
N LEU A 63 -4.20 12.13 1.70
CA LEU A 63 -4.04 13.55 1.38
C LEU A 63 -2.65 14.06 1.81
N PRO A 64 -2.04 15.01 1.08
CA PRO A 64 -0.68 15.48 1.30
C PRO A 64 -0.58 16.50 2.46
N HIS A 65 -1.15 16.17 3.62
CA HIS A 65 -1.00 16.99 4.83
C HIS A 65 0.25 16.58 5.64
N PRO A 66 0.81 17.46 6.49
CA PRO A 66 2.09 17.22 7.16
C PRO A 66 2.20 15.91 7.95
N VAL A 67 1.10 15.47 8.58
CA VAL A 67 1.07 14.21 9.35
C VAL A 67 1.26 12.99 8.44
N MET A 68 0.64 13.00 7.25
CA MET A 68 0.77 11.92 6.27
C MET A 68 2.19 11.83 5.72
N VAL A 69 2.79 12.99 5.43
CA VAL A 69 4.19 13.05 4.97
C VAL A 69 5.12 12.40 5.99
N ARG A 70 4.99 12.77 7.27
CA ARG A 70 5.79 12.15 8.35
C ARG A 70 5.57 10.64 8.46
N ARG A 71 4.33 10.17 8.28
CA ARG A 71 3.99 8.74 8.30
C ARG A 71 4.66 7.99 7.15
N ILE A 72 4.59 8.53 5.93
CA ILE A 72 5.25 7.99 4.73
C ILE A 72 6.75 7.90 4.96
N GLU A 73 7.37 8.99 5.43
CA GLU A 73 8.81 9.04 5.70
C GLU A 73 9.24 8.06 6.78
N GLN A 74 8.45 7.92 7.85
CA GLN A 74 8.73 6.95 8.90
C GLN A 74 8.70 5.53 8.34
N LEU A 75 7.63 5.18 7.60
CA LEU A 75 7.50 3.86 7.02
C LEU A 75 8.62 3.57 6.00
N ALA A 76 9.00 4.56 5.20
CA ALA A 76 10.10 4.43 4.24
C ALA A 76 11.47 4.19 4.91
N ARG A 77 11.66 4.66 6.16
CA ARG A 77 12.86 4.36 6.97
C ARG A 77 12.80 3.00 7.67
N GLU A 78 11.60 2.52 7.98
CA GLU A 78 11.39 1.23 8.66
C GLU A 78 11.58 0.03 7.73
N ILE A 79 11.31 0.20 6.43
CA ILE A 79 11.43 -0.87 5.44
C ILE A 79 12.86 -1.02 4.97
#